data_AF-A0A4Z0HA21-F1
#
_entry.id   AF-A0A4Z0HA21-F1
#
_cell.length_a   1.000
_cell.length_b   1.000
_cell.length_c   1.000
_cell.angle_alpha   90.00
_cell.angle_beta   90.00
_cell.angle_gamma   90.00
#
_symmetry.space_group_name_H-M   'P 1'
#
loop_
_entity.id
_entity.type
_entity.pdbx_description
1 polymer ?
#
loop_
_entity_poly.entity_id
_entity_poly.type
_entity_poly.pdbx_seq_one_letter_code
_entity_poly.pdbx_strand_id
1 'polypeptide(L)'
;MLVFGFWGVVGLISLALGLFALAAFIDAALHREDAFRAADKNTKGFWLIILGLSAVVMKLFSILSFLPVIGLIATIVYFVDVRPALQQVSGGRGGRGGRRPSSSDGPYGPYNGGR
;
A
#
# COMPACT_ATOMS: atom_id res chain seq x y z
N MET A 1 -35.89 7.27 -14.11
CA MET A 1 -35.29 7.82 -12.87
C MET A 1 -34.28 6.84 -12.25
N LEU A 2 -34.66 5.57 -12.00
CA LEU A 2 -33.77 4.54 -11.43
C LEU A 2 -32.49 4.27 -12.25
N VAL A 3 -32.58 4.24 -13.57
CA VAL A 3 -31.44 3.96 -14.47
C VAL A 3 -30.32 5.02 -14.31
N PHE A 4 -30.69 6.30 -14.20
CA PHE A 4 -29.72 7.38 -13.96
C PHE A 4 -29.06 7.28 -12.58
N GLY A 5 -29.84 6.92 -11.55
CA GLY A 5 -29.30 6.67 -10.21
C GLY A 5 -28.32 5.49 -10.18
N PHE A 6 -28.68 4.39 -10.87
CA PHE A 6 -27.80 3.23 -11.02
C PHE A 6 -26.46 3.59 -11.67
N TRP A 7 -26.49 4.30 -12.81
CA TRP A 7 -25.26 4.73 -13.49
C TRP A 7 -24.44 5.73 -12.66
N GLY A 8 -25.09 6.57 -11.86
CA GLY A 8 -24.41 7.44 -10.89
C GLY A 8 -23.63 6.63 -9.84
N VAL A 9 -24.25 5.60 -9.25
CA VAL A 9 -23.59 4.71 -8.28
C VAL A 9 -22.43 3.95 -8.92
N VAL A 10 -22.63 3.39 -10.12
CA VAL A 10 -21.55 2.71 -10.87
C VAL A 10 -20.39 3.67 -11.16
N GLY A 11 -20.69 4.92 -11.51
CA GLY A 11 -19.68 5.96 -11.71
C GLY A 11 -18.87 6.27 -10.45
N LEU A 12 -19.52 6.37 -9.29
CA LEU A 12 -18.85 6.57 -8.00
C LEU A 12 -17.94 5.40 -7.63
N ILE A 13 -18.41 4.16 -7.83
CA ILE A 13 -17.62 2.94 -7.58
C ILE A 13 -16.40 2.91 -8.51
N SER A 14 -16.59 3.20 -9.80
CA SER A 14 -15.51 3.26 -10.78
C SER A 14 -14.47 4.32 -10.41
N LEU A 15 -14.91 5.51 -9.97
CA LEU A 15 -14.03 6.56 -9.48
C LEU A 15 -13.23 6.10 -8.25
N ALA A 16 -13.88 5.50 -7.26
CA ALA A 16 -13.23 5.03 -6.04
C ALA A 16 -12.15 3.97 -6.34
N LEU A 17 -12.42 3.03 -7.26
CA LEU A 17 -11.47 2.01 -7.66
C LEU A 17 -10.32 2.58 -8.51
N GLY A 18 -10.61 3.55 -9.39
CA GLY A 18 -9.57 4.28 -10.11
C GLY A 18 -8.62 5.02 -9.16
N LEU A 19 -9.16 5.68 -8.12
CA LEU A 19 -8.37 6.31 -7.07
C LEU A 19 -7.56 5.28 -6.26
N PHE A 20 -8.13 4.10 -6.02
CA PHE A 20 -7.44 3.01 -5.33
C PHE A 20 -6.23 2.50 -6.15
N ALA A 21 -6.38 2.30 -7.45
CA ALA A 21 -5.27 1.95 -8.34
C ALA A 21 -4.22 3.07 -8.42
N LEU A 22 -4.65 4.33 -8.48
CA LEU A 22 -3.74 5.47 -8.48
C LEU A 22 -2.95 5.56 -7.16
N ALA A 23 -3.60 5.32 -6.02
CA ALA A 23 -2.94 5.28 -4.73
C ALA A 23 -1.88 4.18 -4.67
N ALA A 24 -2.16 2.98 -5.19
CA ALA A 24 -1.17 1.91 -5.31
C ALA A 24 0.03 2.33 -6.18
N PHE A 25 -0.24 2.97 -7.33
CA PHE A 25 0.81 3.44 -8.23
C PHE A 25 1.73 4.48 -7.56
N ILE A 26 1.14 5.45 -6.86
CA ILE A 26 1.88 6.46 -6.11
C ILE A 26 2.69 5.80 -4.98
N ASP A 27 2.08 4.90 -4.21
CA ASP A 27 2.76 4.16 -3.13
C ASP A 27 3.97 3.38 -3.69
N ALA A 28 3.81 2.71 -4.83
CA ALA A 28 4.90 1.99 -5.51
C ALA A 28 6.00 2.94 -6.00
N ALA A 29 5.65 4.14 -6.46
CA ALA A 29 6.61 5.14 -6.91
C ALA A 29 7.43 5.71 -5.74
N LEU A 30 6.81 5.87 -4.57
CA LEU A 30 7.45 6.40 -3.36
C LEU A 30 8.37 5.39 -2.66
N HIS A 31 8.12 4.08 -2.81
CA HIS A 31 9.00 3.06 -2.25
C HIS A 31 10.38 3.04 -2.93
N ARG A 32 11.43 2.85 -2.12
CA ARG A 32 12.81 2.74 -2.60
C ARG A 32 13.02 1.45 -3.38
N GLU A 33 13.85 1.53 -4.42
CA GLU A 33 14.15 0.40 -5.33
C GLU A 33 14.82 -0.77 -4.60
N ASP A 34 15.71 -0.43 -3.66
CA ASP A 34 16.44 -1.41 -2.84
C ASP A 34 15.49 -2.29 -2.02
N ALA A 35 14.35 -1.74 -1.59
CA ALA A 35 13.36 -2.48 -0.81
C ALA A 35 12.66 -3.56 -1.64
N PHE A 36 12.48 -3.35 -2.95
CA PHE A 36 11.90 -4.38 -3.82
C PHE A 36 12.86 -5.56 -4.01
N ARG A 37 14.16 -5.28 -4.15
CA ARG A 37 15.19 -6.31 -4.25
C ARG A 37 15.34 -7.10 -2.97
N ALA A 38 15.37 -6.42 -1.82
CA ALA A 38 15.51 -7.06 -0.53
C ALA A 38 14.25 -7.77 -0.03
N ALA A 39 13.08 -7.50 -0.64
CA ALA A 39 11.82 -8.22 -0.38
C ALA A 39 11.62 -9.46 -1.28
N ASP A 40 12.60 -9.80 -2.14
CA ASP A 40 12.50 -10.87 -3.13
C ASP A 40 11.22 -10.79 -3.98
N LYS A 41 10.76 -9.56 -4.29
CA LYS A 41 9.61 -9.30 -5.17
C LYS A 41 10.08 -8.81 -6.54
N ASN A 42 9.17 -8.82 -7.52
CA ASN A 42 9.41 -8.22 -8.83
C ASN A 42 9.89 -6.76 -8.72
N THR A 43 10.65 -6.30 -9.72
CA THR A 43 11.30 -4.99 -9.70
C THR A 43 10.30 -3.83 -9.57
N LYS A 44 10.78 -2.69 -9.07
CA LYS A 44 9.98 -1.45 -9.00
C LYS A 44 9.36 -1.09 -10.36
N GLY A 45 10.13 -1.23 -11.45
CA GLY A 45 9.65 -0.95 -12.80
C GLY A 45 8.48 -1.83 -13.22
N PHE A 46 8.53 -3.13 -12.91
CA PHE A 46 7.43 -4.06 -13.19
C PHE A 46 6.13 -3.64 -12.48
N TRP A 47 6.21 -3.31 -11.19
CA TRP A 47 5.04 -2.87 -10.42
C TRP A 47 4.49 -1.53 -10.90
N LEU A 48 5.36 -0.57 -11.24
CA LEU A 48 4.92 0.71 -11.81
C LEU A 48 4.20 0.52 -13.15
N ILE A 49 4.72 -0.33 -14.05
CA ILE A 49 4.09 -0.59 -15.33
C ILE A 49 2.70 -1.20 -15.13
N ILE A 50 2.59 -2.25 -14.31
CA ILE A 50 1.31 -2.94 -14.09
C ILE A 50 0.29 -2.04 -13.40
N LEU A 51 0.68 -1.30 -12.35
CA LEU A 51 -0.23 -0.41 -11.64
C LEU A 51 -0.62 0.81 -12.48
N GLY A 52 0.32 1.33 -13.28
CA GLY A 52 0.05 2.39 -14.25
C GLY A 52 -0.96 1.93 -15.31
N LEU A 53 -0.76 0.73 -15.87
CA LEU A 53 -1.69 0.14 -16.83
C LEU A 53 -3.06 -0.10 -16.17
N SER A 54 -3.08 -0.57 -14.93
CA SER A 54 -4.32 -0.79 -14.17
C SER A 54 -5.12 0.50 -13.98
N ALA A 55 -4.46 1.60 -13.59
CA ALA A 55 -5.10 2.90 -13.44
C ALA A 55 -5.64 3.44 -14.77
N VAL A 56 -4.89 3.29 -15.87
CA VAL A 56 -5.33 3.70 -17.22
C VAL A 56 -6.54 2.89 -17.66
N VAL A 57 -6.50 1.56 -17.48
CA VAL A 57 -7.59 0.67 -17.87
C VAL A 57 -8.86 0.97 -17.06
N MET A 58 -8.76 1.19 -15.76
CA MET A 58 -9.90 1.60 -14.92
C MET A 58 -10.48 2.96 -15.31
N LYS A 59 -9.65 3.87 -15.84
CA LYS A 59 -10.11 5.18 -16.29
C LYS A 59 -10.80 5.15 -17.66
N LEU A 60 -10.29 4.33 -18.58
CA LEU A 60 -10.76 4.29 -19.97
C LEU A 60 -11.91 3.32 -20.21
N PHE A 61 -11.99 2.23 -19.45
CA PHE A 61 -12.99 1.18 -19.65
C PHE A 61 -14.03 1.18 -18.54
N SER A 62 -15.24 0.75 -18.89
CA SER A 62 -16.30 0.54 -17.89
C SER A 62 -15.92 -0.59 -16.95
N ILE A 63 -16.23 -0.43 -15.65
CA ILE A 63 -15.95 -1.46 -14.65
C ILE A 63 -16.65 -2.80 -14.92
N LEU A 64 -17.73 -2.78 -15.70
CA LEU A 64 -18.44 -3.99 -16.10
C LEU A 64 -17.68 -4.78 -17.18
N SER A 65 -16.60 -4.23 -17.73
CA SER A 65 -15.73 -4.91 -18.69
C SER A 65 -14.70 -5.79 -17.98
N PHE A 66 -14.22 -6.83 -18.67
CA PHE A 66 -13.25 -7.78 -18.13
C PHE A 66 -11.86 -7.17 -17.88
N LEU A 67 -11.44 -6.18 -18.69
CA LEU A 67 -10.11 -5.57 -18.59
C LEU A 67 -9.84 -4.90 -17.23
N PRO A 68 -10.72 -4.02 -16.71
CA PRO A 68 -10.56 -3.43 -15.36
C PRO A 68 -10.47 -4.45 -14.24
N VAL A 69 -11.05 -5.65 -14.40
CA VAL A 69 -10.98 -6.71 -13.39
C VAL A 69 -9.53 -7.18 -13.21
N ILE A 70 -8.77 -7.35 -14.29
CA ILE A 70 -7.35 -7.73 -14.22
C ILE A 70 -6.55 -6.62 -13.52
N GLY A 71 -6.80 -5.37 -13.87
CA GLY A 71 -6.15 -4.23 -13.21
C GLY A 71 -6.50 -4.12 -11.71
N LEU A 72 -7.74 -4.47 -11.35
CA LEU A 72 -8.18 -4.52 -9.96
C LEU A 72 -7.44 -5.61 -9.19
N ILE A 73 -7.32 -6.81 -9.77
CA ILE A 73 -6.56 -7.91 -9.17
C ILE A 73 -5.11 -7.48 -8.93
N ALA A 74 -4.46 -6.87 -9.92
CA ALA A 74 -3.09 -6.37 -9.77
C ALA A 74 -2.96 -5.35 -8.62
N THR A 75 -3.93 -4.44 -8.50
CA THR A 75 -3.98 -3.44 -7.43
C THR A 75 -4.14 -4.11 -6.06
N ILE A 76 -5.01 -5.11 -5.94
CA ILE A 76 -5.23 -5.86 -4.70
C ILE A 76 -3.95 -6.63 -4.32
N VAL A 77 -3.33 -7.35 -5.26
CA VAL A 77 -2.08 -8.09 -5.02
C VAL A 77 -0.99 -7.15 -4.52
N TYR A 78 -0.88 -5.95 -5.09
CA TYR A 78 0.07 -4.96 -4.60
C TYR A 78 -0.19 -4.59 -3.13
N PHE A 79 -1.44 -4.30 -2.75
CA PHE A 79 -1.77 -3.91 -1.38
C PHE A 79 -1.65 -5.05 -0.37
N VAL A 80 -1.96 -6.28 -0.76
CA VAL A 80 -2.04 -7.43 0.16
C VAL A 80 -0.72 -8.18 0.26
N ASP A 81 0.07 -8.26 -0.82
CA ASP A 81 1.33 -9.03 -0.85
C ASP A 81 2.56 -8.12 -0.89
N VAL A 82 2.60 -7.18 -1.84
CA VAL A 82 3.82 -6.40 -2.10
C VAL A 82 4.06 -5.33 -1.05
N ARG A 83 3.05 -4.52 -0.75
CA ARG A 83 3.14 -3.42 0.19
C ARG A 83 3.52 -3.89 1.60
N PRO A 84 2.94 -4.98 2.15
CA PRO A 84 3.38 -5.52 3.43
C PRO A 84 4.82 -6.06 3.38
N ALA A 85 5.22 -6.72 2.30
CA ALA A 85 6.60 -7.20 2.13
C ALA A 85 7.61 -6.04 2.08
N LEU A 86 7.31 -4.98 1.33
CA LEU A 86 8.15 -3.77 1.27
C LEU A 86 8.27 -3.07 2.62
N GLN A 87 7.19 -3.02 3.40
CA GLN A 87 7.18 -2.42 4.74
C GLN A 87 7.99 -3.23 5.76
N GLN A 88 8.00 -4.56 5.65
CA GLN A 88 8.82 -5.43 6.50
C GLN A 88 10.31 -5.19 6.26
N VAL A 89 10.71 -5.05 5.00
CA VAL A 89 12.12 -4.88 4.60
C VAL A 89 12.61 -3.45 4.79
N SER A 90 11.76 -2.45 4.55
CA SER A 90 12.17 -1.04 4.65
C SER A 90 12.35 -0.53 6.10
N GLY A 91 12.37 -1.41 7.10
CA GLY A 91 12.60 -1.04 8.49
C GLY A 91 11.39 -0.36 9.12
N GLY A 92 10.30 -1.12 9.28
CA GLY A 92 9.37 -0.97 10.40
C GLY A 92 8.87 0.44 10.73
N ARG A 93 8.18 1.12 9.80
CA ARG A 93 7.37 2.32 10.15
C ARG A 93 5.96 1.97 10.65
N GLY A 94 5.65 0.68 10.80
CA GLY A 94 4.36 0.17 11.29
C GLY A 94 4.45 -0.71 12.55
N GLY A 95 5.65 -0.92 13.09
CA GLY A 95 5.80 -1.48 14.42
C GLY A 95 5.33 -0.43 15.41
N ARG A 96 4.09 -0.51 15.88
CA ARG A 96 3.71 0.04 17.18
C ARG A 96 4.88 -0.28 18.10
N GLY A 97 5.63 0.75 18.47
CA GLY A 97 6.65 0.68 19.49
C GLY A 97 5.94 0.25 20.76
N GLY A 98 5.79 -1.06 20.92
CA GLY A 98 5.59 -1.70 22.20
C GLY A 98 6.74 -1.16 23.02
N ARG A 99 6.38 -0.22 23.89
CA ARG A 99 7.21 0.39 24.91
C ARG A 99 8.24 -0.65 25.34
N ARG A 100 9.49 -0.51 24.90
CA ARG A 100 10.59 -1.14 25.63
C ARG A 100 10.50 -0.47 27.00
N PRO A 101 10.08 -1.17 28.07
CA PRO A 101 10.20 -0.59 29.39
C PRO A 101 11.69 -0.30 29.54
N SER A 102 12.02 0.96 29.74
CA SER A 102 13.38 1.36 30.03
C SER A 102 13.78 0.56 31.28
N SER A 103 14.68 -0.41 31.09
CA SER A 103 15.29 -1.18 32.17
C SER A 103 16.22 -0.25 32.93
N SER A 104 15.65 0.58 33.81
CA SER A 104 16.38 1.32 34.84
C SER A 104 16.42 0.58 36.19
N ASP A 105 15.75 -0.58 36.30
CA ASP A 105 15.70 -1.39 37.53
C ASP A 105 16.71 -2.54 37.52
N GLY A 106 17.99 -2.21 37.29
CA GLY A 106 19.08 -3.09 37.72
C GLY A 106 19.15 -3.11 39.26
N PRO A 107 19.69 -4.16 39.91
CA PRO A 107 19.75 -4.30 41.38
C PRO A 107 20.54 -3.19 42.10
N TYR A 108 21.22 -2.33 41.34
CA TYR A 108 21.95 -1.15 41.80
C TYR A 108 21.30 0.07 41.15
N GLY A 109 20.18 0.51 41.72
CA GLY A 109 19.51 1.73 41.28
C GLY A 109 20.44 2.95 41.29
N PRO A 110 20.07 4.05 40.62
CA PRO A 110 20.91 5.23 40.52
C PRO A 110 21.12 5.83 41.91
N TYR A 111 22.36 5.76 42.41
CA TYR A 111 22.79 6.44 43.62
C TYR A 111 22.56 7.94 43.45
N ASN A 112 21.47 8.47 44.02
CA ASN A 112 21.26 9.91 44.12
C ASN A 112 21.92 10.41 45.41
N GLY A 113 23.25 10.41 45.42
CA GLY A 113 24.07 11.00 46.48
C GLY A 113 24.13 12.51 46.34
N GLY A 114 23.04 13.19 46.70
CA GLY A 114 22.89 14.64 46.64
C GLY A 114 22.52 15.23 47.99
N ARG A 115 23.56 15.66 48.72
CA ARG A 115 23.67 16.70 49.76
C ARG A 115 22.40 17.17 50.47
#